data_AF-A0A6G3ZY12-F1
#
_entry.id   AF-A0A6G3ZY12-F1
#
_cell.length_a   1.000
_cell.length_b   1.000
_cell.length_c   1.000
_cell.angle_alpha   90.00
_cell.angle_beta   90.00
_cell.angle_gamma   90.00
#
_symmetry.space_group_name_H-M   'P 1'
#
loop_
_entity.id
_entity.type
_entity.pdbx_description
1 polymer ?
#
loop_
_entity_poly.entity_id
_entity_poly.type
_entity_poly.pdbx_seq_one_letter_code
_entity_poly.pdbx_strand_id
1 'polypeptide(L)'
;MEMKLLMKLLILGSSLSFLSETTANAMINRSSSKIINPLTPNETRVRADLMDTIKNEATLRRIAPINARIDEIWKAIPGYNGIEIDVEKTYELNKGVIHLSAIQYLYKEIKPQISLGNLGAQPIHRGNPSKPLVSFMINVAWGNEYLPHIREVLKKHHAKTTFFLDGSWLKKNIDLAKDIAAEGHELSNHAYSHKNMSQLDRAQAIREITRTEQLLVSNLNVRNTLFAPPSGDFDMETVKIAKELNLKTILWTLDTVDWRNPTPQSIVQKIENNIKPGYLILMHPTKSSSQALDEMITVIERKGLRLGTVSEVISESRVPNQEALKNSSQIEE
;
A
#
# COMPACT_ATOMS: atom_id res chain seq x y z
N MET A 1 58.12 8.12 14.61
CA MET A 1 57.22 7.43 15.55
C MET A 1 56.49 6.36 14.77
N GLU A 2 57.05 5.15 14.63
CA GLU A 2 57.21 4.10 15.68
C GLU A 2 55.87 3.44 16.05
N MET A 3 55.77 2.11 16.21
CA MET A 3 56.73 1.03 15.84
C MET A 3 55.96 -0.30 15.71
N LYS A 4 56.58 -1.27 15.01
CA LYS A 4 56.14 -2.66 14.81
C LYS A 4 55.78 -3.37 16.13
N LEU A 5 54.90 -4.39 16.05
CA LEU A 5 55.27 -5.70 16.61
C LEU A 5 54.72 -6.86 15.77
N LEU A 6 55.50 -7.94 15.70
CA LEU A 6 55.36 -9.08 14.79
C LEU A 6 56.12 -10.28 15.39
N MET A 7 55.49 -11.45 15.53
CA MET A 7 56.07 -12.81 15.80
C MET A 7 54.88 -13.77 16.03
N LYS A 8 54.77 -15.02 15.55
CA LYS A 8 55.66 -15.98 14.86
C LYS A 8 56.79 -16.62 15.71
N LEU A 9 56.52 -17.81 16.27
CA LEU A 9 57.37 -19.03 16.44
C LEU A 9 56.47 -20.07 17.18
N LEU A 10 56.24 -21.34 16.78
CA LEU A 10 57.05 -22.49 16.34
C LEU A 10 57.68 -23.36 17.46
N ILE A 11 57.04 -24.53 17.66
CA ILE A 11 57.59 -25.89 17.87
C ILE A 11 58.39 -26.24 19.15
N LEU A 12 57.86 -27.26 19.86
CA LEU A 12 58.54 -28.45 20.42
C LEU A 12 57.45 -29.53 20.68
N GLY A 13 57.63 -30.85 20.50
CA GLY A 13 58.72 -31.58 19.87
C GLY A 13 59.13 -32.88 20.59
N SER A 14 58.40 -33.99 20.44
CA SER A 14 58.79 -35.38 20.84
C SER A 14 57.73 -36.39 20.34
N SER A 15 57.98 -37.20 19.29
CA SER A 15 58.64 -38.54 19.26
C SER A 15 57.80 -39.64 19.95
N LEU A 16 57.32 -40.72 19.29
CA LEU A 16 57.97 -41.79 18.51
C LEU A 16 57.06 -42.23 17.30
N SER A 17 57.54 -42.44 16.06
CA SER A 17 57.97 -43.75 15.46
C SER A 17 57.09 -44.96 15.84
N PHE A 18 56.48 -45.77 14.96
CA PHE A 18 56.65 -46.06 13.50
C PHE A 18 55.36 -46.78 12.98
N LEU A 19 55.18 -47.36 11.77
CA LEU A 19 56.11 -47.79 10.70
C LEU A 19 55.52 -47.62 9.25
N SER A 20 54.91 -48.65 8.65
CA SER A 20 54.48 -48.84 7.23
C SER A 20 53.21 -49.74 7.16
N GLU A 21 52.42 -49.89 6.09
CA GLU A 21 52.63 -49.70 4.64
C GLU A 21 51.44 -49.03 3.90
N THR A 22 51.72 -48.59 2.67
CA THR A 22 50.81 -48.00 1.67
C THR A 22 49.68 -48.92 1.20
N THR A 23 48.52 -48.39 0.80
CA THR A 23 48.22 -48.13 -0.63
C THR A 23 47.16 -47.04 -0.82
N ALA A 24 47.23 -46.33 -1.95
CA ALA A 24 46.41 -45.16 -2.25
C ALA A 24 44.94 -45.52 -2.56
N ASN A 25 44.03 -44.60 -2.23
CA ASN A 25 42.73 -44.52 -2.91
C ASN A 25 42.28 -43.06 -3.02
N ALA A 26 41.97 -42.64 -4.25
CA ALA A 26 41.52 -41.28 -4.54
C ALA A 26 40.06 -41.08 -4.11
N MET A 27 39.78 -40.00 -3.38
CA MET A 27 38.40 -39.61 -3.09
C MET A 27 37.74 -39.05 -4.35
N ILE A 28 36.95 -39.88 -5.04
CA ILE A 28 36.05 -39.44 -6.11
C ILE A 28 34.61 -39.41 -5.59
N ASN A 29 34.13 -38.18 -5.39
CA ASN A 29 32.81 -37.68 -5.70
C ASN A 29 31.65 -38.72 -5.76
N ARG A 30 30.76 -38.72 -4.77
CA ARG A 30 29.40 -39.29 -4.90
C ARG A 30 28.34 -38.19 -4.80
N SER A 31 27.88 -37.76 -5.97
CA SER A 31 26.59 -37.08 -6.12
C SER A 31 25.48 -38.01 -5.61
N SER A 32 24.74 -37.56 -4.60
CA SER A 32 23.61 -38.31 -4.05
C SER A 32 22.38 -38.11 -4.93
N SER A 33 22.23 -38.94 -5.96
CA SER A 33 21.00 -38.99 -6.74
C SER A 33 19.84 -39.40 -5.83
N LYS A 34 18.85 -38.51 -5.66
CA LYS A 34 17.59 -38.88 -5.00
C LYS A 34 16.92 -39.96 -5.85
N ILE A 35 16.82 -41.17 -5.30
CA ILE A 35 16.01 -42.25 -5.90
C ILE A 35 14.56 -41.81 -5.77
N ILE A 36 13.97 -41.37 -6.87
CA ILE A 36 12.53 -41.10 -6.96
C ILE A 36 11.85 -42.44 -7.23
N ASN A 37 11.28 -43.05 -6.19
CA ASN A 37 10.42 -44.22 -6.38
C ASN A 37 9.23 -43.84 -7.28
N PRO A 38 8.82 -44.71 -8.22
CA PRO A 38 7.64 -44.45 -9.04
C PRO A 38 6.39 -44.39 -8.16
N LEU A 39 5.51 -43.43 -8.47
CA LEU A 39 4.24 -43.25 -7.78
C LEU A 39 3.36 -44.50 -7.93
N THR A 40 2.60 -44.83 -6.88
CA THR A 40 1.57 -45.85 -6.96
C THR A 40 0.47 -45.46 -7.95
N PRO A 41 -0.35 -46.41 -8.45
CA PRO A 41 -1.47 -46.08 -9.34
C PRO A 41 -2.47 -45.10 -8.72
N ASN A 42 -2.66 -45.14 -7.39
CA ASN A 42 -3.58 -44.23 -6.70
C ASN A 42 -2.99 -42.80 -6.60
N GLU A 43 -1.70 -42.67 -6.25
CA GLU A 43 -1.01 -41.37 -6.26
C GLU A 43 -0.91 -40.78 -7.68
N THR A 44 -0.74 -41.63 -8.70
CA THR A 44 -0.71 -41.20 -10.11
C THR A 44 -2.06 -40.66 -10.54
N ARG A 45 -3.17 -41.31 -10.15
CA ARG A 45 -4.54 -40.81 -10.38
C ARG A 45 -4.78 -39.50 -9.64
N VAL A 46 -4.53 -39.45 -8.32
CA VAL A 46 -4.69 -38.23 -7.51
C VAL A 46 -3.86 -37.07 -8.07
N ARG A 47 -2.66 -37.33 -8.60
CA ARG A 47 -1.79 -36.32 -9.21
C ARG A 47 -2.29 -35.80 -10.57
N ALA A 48 -2.98 -36.62 -11.35
CA ALA A 48 -3.66 -36.17 -12.57
C ALA A 48 -4.89 -35.33 -12.20
N ASP A 49 -5.74 -35.86 -11.32
CA ASP A 49 -6.94 -35.20 -10.81
C ASP A 49 -6.61 -33.85 -10.15
N LEU A 50 -5.46 -33.73 -9.45
CA LEU A 50 -4.97 -32.51 -8.83
C LEU A 50 -4.76 -31.37 -9.84
N MET A 51 -4.06 -31.61 -10.94
CA MET A 51 -3.76 -30.57 -11.93
C MET A 51 -5.04 -30.06 -12.60
N ASP A 52 -5.93 -30.97 -12.99
CA ASP A 52 -7.17 -30.57 -13.66
C ASP A 52 -8.18 -29.94 -12.68
N THR A 53 -8.21 -30.36 -11.40
CA THR A 53 -8.91 -29.65 -10.33
C THR A 53 -8.40 -28.22 -10.19
N ILE A 54 -7.07 -28.02 -10.12
CA ILE A 54 -6.48 -26.67 -10.01
C ILE A 54 -6.81 -25.80 -11.23
N LYS A 55 -6.79 -26.34 -12.46
CA LYS A 55 -7.17 -25.58 -13.67
C LYS A 55 -8.65 -25.22 -13.71
N ASN A 56 -9.52 -26.14 -13.31
CA ASN A 56 -10.97 -25.90 -13.24
C ASN A 56 -11.27 -24.80 -12.21
N GLU A 57 -10.70 -24.92 -11.01
CA GLU A 57 -10.81 -23.90 -9.96
C GLU A 57 -10.18 -22.56 -10.37
N ALA A 58 -9.05 -22.56 -11.08
CA ALA A 58 -8.43 -21.35 -11.63
C ALA A 58 -9.34 -20.62 -12.61
N THR A 59 -10.16 -21.38 -13.37
CA THR A 59 -11.17 -20.82 -14.28
C THR A 59 -12.37 -20.27 -13.51
N LEU A 60 -12.90 -21.04 -12.55
CA LEU A 60 -14.08 -20.67 -11.75
C LEU A 60 -13.83 -19.47 -10.82
N ARG A 61 -12.63 -19.37 -10.24
CA ARG A 61 -12.26 -18.29 -9.29
C ARG A 61 -11.60 -17.09 -9.94
N ARG A 62 -11.47 -17.06 -11.28
CA ARG A 62 -10.87 -15.94 -12.01
C ARG A 62 -11.73 -14.68 -11.86
N ILE A 63 -11.11 -13.59 -11.43
CA ILE A 63 -11.70 -12.26 -11.54
C ILE A 63 -10.87 -11.47 -12.57
N ALA A 64 -11.51 -11.01 -13.64
CA ALA A 64 -10.85 -10.17 -14.65
C ALA A 64 -10.40 -8.82 -14.07
N PRO A 65 -9.29 -8.24 -14.56
CA PRO A 65 -8.90 -6.88 -14.22
C PRO A 65 -9.91 -5.85 -14.77
N ILE A 66 -10.05 -4.75 -14.05
CA ILE A 66 -10.86 -3.59 -14.45
C ILE A 66 -9.91 -2.51 -14.96
N ASN A 67 -10.09 -2.08 -16.21
CA ASN A 67 -9.31 -0.98 -16.79
C ASN A 67 -9.62 0.37 -16.11
N ALA A 68 -8.59 1.22 -15.98
CA ALA A 68 -8.77 2.62 -15.65
C ALA A 68 -9.56 3.33 -16.75
N ARG A 69 -10.34 4.35 -16.40
CA ARG A 69 -11.18 5.10 -17.34
C ARG A 69 -11.38 6.55 -16.90
N ILE A 70 -11.81 7.39 -17.85
CA ILE A 70 -12.36 8.71 -17.56
C ILE A 70 -13.89 8.56 -17.45
N ASP A 71 -14.41 8.87 -16.28
CA ASP A 71 -15.82 8.90 -15.91
C ASP A 71 -16.36 10.32 -16.09
N GLU A 72 -17.60 10.47 -16.56
CA GLU A 72 -18.18 11.79 -16.85
C GLU A 72 -18.28 12.68 -15.61
N ILE A 73 -18.58 12.08 -14.45
CA ILE A 73 -18.74 12.78 -13.17
C ILE A 73 -17.39 12.79 -12.45
N TRP A 74 -16.81 11.60 -12.21
CA TRP A 74 -15.69 11.43 -11.28
C TRP A 74 -14.30 11.62 -11.92
N LYS A 75 -14.25 11.82 -13.23
CA LYS A 75 -13.02 11.96 -14.05
C LYS A 75 -12.15 10.71 -13.95
N ALA A 76 -10.86 10.78 -13.63
CA ALA A 76 -10.04 9.58 -13.62
C ALA A 76 -10.45 8.61 -12.50
N ILE A 77 -10.92 7.42 -12.89
CA ILE A 77 -11.13 6.28 -12.00
C ILE A 77 -10.02 5.26 -12.27
N PRO A 78 -9.28 4.80 -11.25
CA PRO A 78 -8.20 3.83 -11.41
C PRO A 78 -8.69 2.47 -11.87
N GLY A 79 -7.78 1.73 -12.49
CA GLY A 79 -7.94 0.32 -12.73
C GLY A 79 -7.93 -0.47 -11.41
N TYR A 80 -8.25 -1.75 -11.49
CA TYR A 80 -8.19 -2.64 -10.34
C TYR A 80 -7.79 -4.03 -10.82
N ASN A 81 -6.72 -4.58 -10.26
CA ASN A 81 -6.11 -5.82 -10.70
C ASN A 81 -7.12 -6.96 -10.61
N GLY A 82 -7.09 -7.85 -11.59
CA GLY A 82 -7.76 -9.13 -11.54
C GLY A 82 -7.04 -10.06 -10.57
N ILE A 83 -7.63 -11.24 -10.35
CA ILE A 83 -6.98 -12.32 -9.61
C ILE A 83 -7.21 -13.64 -10.33
N GLU A 84 -6.19 -14.48 -10.36
CA GLU A 84 -6.26 -15.87 -10.81
C GLU A 84 -5.43 -16.74 -9.87
N ILE A 85 -5.71 -18.04 -9.87
CA ILE A 85 -4.86 -19.03 -9.21
C ILE A 85 -3.57 -19.13 -10.03
N ASP A 86 -2.43 -19.06 -9.36
CA ASP A 86 -1.14 -19.38 -9.96
C ASP A 86 -1.02 -20.91 -10.05
N VAL A 87 -1.54 -21.46 -11.16
CA VAL A 87 -1.71 -22.91 -11.38
C VAL A 87 -0.42 -23.68 -11.08
N GLU A 88 0.71 -23.18 -11.56
CA GLU A 88 2.01 -23.85 -11.38
C GLU A 88 2.45 -23.87 -9.92
N LYS A 89 2.49 -22.70 -9.24
CA LYS A 89 2.90 -22.65 -7.82
C LYS A 89 1.92 -23.39 -6.92
N THR A 90 0.63 -23.34 -7.24
CA THR A 90 -0.41 -24.12 -6.54
C THR A 90 -0.16 -25.61 -6.72
N TYR A 91 0.13 -26.07 -7.93
CA TYR A 91 0.46 -27.47 -8.18
C TYR A 91 1.71 -27.91 -7.42
N GLU A 92 2.80 -27.13 -7.49
CA GLU A 92 4.04 -27.39 -6.76
C GLU A 92 3.84 -27.51 -5.25
N LEU A 93 3.10 -26.58 -4.64
CA LEU A 93 2.77 -26.59 -3.21
C LEU A 93 1.97 -27.84 -2.79
N ASN A 94 1.11 -28.35 -3.68
CA ASN A 94 0.13 -29.39 -3.35
C ASN A 94 0.52 -30.80 -3.86
N LYS A 95 1.76 -31.02 -4.35
CA LYS A 95 2.23 -32.32 -4.85
C LYS A 95 2.08 -33.50 -3.89
N GLY A 96 2.10 -33.24 -2.57
CA GLY A 96 1.94 -34.26 -1.53
C GLY A 96 0.52 -34.41 -0.98
N VAL A 97 -0.48 -33.73 -1.55
CA VAL A 97 -1.85 -33.74 -1.04
C VAL A 97 -2.55 -35.07 -1.34
N ILE A 98 -3.05 -35.72 -0.28
CA ILE A 98 -3.76 -37.00 -0.34
C ILE A 98 -5.25 -36.82 -0.70
N HIS A 99 -5.84 -35.68 -0.34
CA HIS A 99 -7.26 -35.36 -0.57
C HIS A 99 -7.42 -33.99 -1.23
N LEU A 100 -8.09 -33.92 -2.38
CA LEU A 100 -8.27 -32.69 -3.16
C LEU A 100 -8.99 -31.55 -2.40
N SER A 101 -9.73 -31.87 -1.33
CA SER A 101 -10.32 -30.88 -0.42
C SER A 101 -9.29 -30.08 0.39
N ALA A 102 -8.04 -30.54 0.49
CA ALA A 102 -6.96 -29.89 1.23
C ALA A 102 -6.04 -29.02 0.34
N ILE A 103 -6.41 -28.76 -0.93
CA ILE A 103 -5.60 -27.94 -1.84
C ILE A 103 -5.51 -26.50 -1.31
N GLN A 104 -4.27 -26.04 -1.09
CA GLN A 104 -3.95 -24.66 -0.77
C GLN A 104 -3.72 -23.87 -2.05
N TYR A 105 -4.66 -22.98 -2.40
CA TYR A 105 -4.59 -22.18 -3.62
C TYR A 105 -3.69 -20.95 -3.44
N LEU A 106 -2.65 -20.84 -4.27
CA LEU A 106 -1.85 -19.63 -4.38
C LEU A 106 -2.42 -18.76 -5.50
N TYR A 107 -2.52 -17.46 -5.25
CA TYR A 107 -3.11 -16.49 -6.17
C TYR A 107 -2.06 -15.51 -6.69
N LYS A 108 -2.29 -14.99 -7.90
CA LYS A 108 -1.53 -13.88 -8.48
C LYS A 108 -2.46 -12.81 -9.04
N GLU A 109 -1.99 -11.57 -8.98
CA GLU A 109 -2.70 -10.43 -9.53
C GLU A 109 -2.50 -10.31 -11.04
N ILE A 110 -3.57 -9.96 -11.76
CA ILE A 110 -3.52 -9.66 -13.19
C ILE A 110 -3.67 -8.15 -13.34
N LYS A 111 -2.70 -7.48 -13.97
CA LYS A 111 -2.79 -6.02 -14.19
C LYS A 111 -3.84 -5.66 -15.26
N PRO A 112 -4.51 -4.51 -15.16
CA PRO A 112 -5.31 -3.97 -16.25
C PRO A 112 -4.43 -3.62 -17.47
N GLN A 113 -5.07 -3.52 -18.63
CA GLN A 113 -4.43 -3.04 -19.86
C GLN A 113 -4.28 -1.52 -19.87
N ILE A 114 -5.20 -0.81 -19.21
CA ILE A 114 -5.20 0.66 -19.08
C ILE A 114 -5.05 1.00 -17.60
N SER A 115 -3.97 1.71 -17.28
CA SER A 115 -3.66 2.23 -15.94
C SER A 115 -4.04 3.71 -15.82
N LEU A 116 -4.04 4.25 -14.59
CA LEU A 116 -4.19 5.70 -14.36
C LEU A 116 -3.21 6.54 -15.19
N GLY A 117 -1.96 6.07 -15.37
CA GLY A 117 -0.92 6.79 -16.10
C GLY A 117 -1.29 7.05 -17.57
N ASN A 118 -2.11 6.18 -18.16
CA ASN A 118 -2.55 6.26 -19.55
C ASN A 118 -3.65 7.32 -19.78
N LEU A 119 -4.30 7.85 -18.73
CA LEU A 119 -5.46 8.75 -18.86
C LEU A 119 -5.09 10.24 -19.06
N GLY A 120 -3.80 10.57 -19.18
CA GLY A 120 -3.34 11.95 -19.33
C GLY A 120 -3.34 12.75 -18.03
N ALA A 121 -3.68 14.03 -18.10
CA ALA A 121 -3.84 14.92 -16.94
C ALA A 121 -5.32 14.97 -16.55
N GLN A 122 -5.67 14.36 -15.41
CA GLN A 122 -7.04 14.24 -14.93
C GLN A 122 -7.07 14.34 -13.39
N PRO A 123 -8.06 15.03 -12.80
CA PRO A 123 -8.31 14.94 -11.36
C PRO A 123 -8.89 13.56 -11.01
N ILE A 124 -8.61 13.10 -9.79
CA ILE A 124 -9.11 11.82 -9.26
C ILE A 124 -9.99 12.13 -8.04
N HIS A 125 -11.28 11.81 -8.12
CA HIS A 125 -12.23 12.00 -7.01
C HIS A 125 -12.47 10.73 -6.20
N ARG A 126 -12.09 9.56 -6.73
CA ARG A 126 -12.35 8.25 -6.13
C ARG A 126 -11.40 7.17 -6.62
N GLY A 127 -11.20 6.15 -5.79
CA GLY A 127 -10.70 4.84 -6.18
C GLY A 127 -11.71 4.01 -6.98
N ASN A 128 -11.32 2.81 -7.34
CA ASN A 128 -12.14 1.91 -8.16
C ASN A 128 -13.40 1.45 -7.39
N PRO A 129 -14.61 1.52 -7.99
CA PRO A 129 -15.87 1.13 -7.31
C PRO A 129 -15.96 -0.33 -6.84
N SER A 130 -15.05 -1.21 -7.25
CA SER A 130 -14.98 -2.61 -6.79
C SER A 130 -13.90 -2.85 -5.73
N LYS A 131 -13.13 -1.82 -5.33
CA LYS A 131 -12.06 -1.94 -4.33
C LYS A 131 -12.60 -1.60 -2.94
N PRO A 132 -12.67 -2.55 -1.99
CA PRO A 132 -13.30 -2.38 -0.67
C PRO A 132 -12.43 -1.57 0.32
N LEU A 133 -11.79 -0.52 -0.19
CA LEU A 133 -10.96 0.41 0.55
C LEU A 133 -11.57 1.82 0.43
N VAL A 134 -11.49 2.59 1.51
CA VAL A 134 -11.81 4.03 1.54
C VAL A 134 -10.69 4.77 2.27
N SER A 135 -10.61 6.09 2.14
CA SER A 135 -9.60 6.90 2.84
C SER A 135 -10.22 8.21 3.34
N PHE A 136 -9.80 8.64 4.54
CA PHE A 136 -9.95 10.05 4.92
C PHE A 136 -8.81 10.86 4.28
N MET A 137 -9.16 11.97 3.66
CA MET A 137 -8.25 13.00 3.22
C MET A 137 -8.27 14.10 4.28
N ILE A 138 -7.23 14.16 5.11
CA ILE A 138 -7.17 15.12 6.22
C ILE A 138 -6.39 16.33 5.74
N ASN A 139 -7.09 17.40 5.35
CA ASN A 139 -6.47 18.64 4.92
C ASN A 139 -6.08 19.47 6.15
N VAL A 140 -4.79 19.78 6.30
CA VAL A 140 -4.23 20.44 7.50
C VAL A 140 -3.58 21.77 7.13
N ALA A 141 -4.24 22.86 7.52
CA ALA A 141 -3.69 24.22 7.55
C ALA A 141 -3.81 24.90 8.93
N TRP A 142 -4.51 24.26 9.88
CA TRP A 142 -4.84 24.72 11.24
C TRP A 142 -5.29 23.52 12.09
N GLY A 143 -5.84 23.75 13.29
CA GLY A 143 -6.53 22.72 14.10
C GLY A 143 -5.60 21.79 14.89
N ASN A 144 -4.40 22.27 15.25
CA ASN A 144 -3.39 21.52 15.99
C ASN A 144 -3.95 20.81 17.25
N GLU A 145 -4.88 21.45 17.94
CA GLU A 145 -5.50 20.96 19.17
C GLU A 145 -6.34 19.68 18.97
N TYR A 146 -6.78 19.39 17.75
CA TYR A 146 -7.57 18.20 17.42
C TYR A 146 -6.74 17.03 16.89
N LEU A 147 -5.53 17.31 16.38
CA LEU A 147 -4.65 16.30 15.78
C LEU A 147 -4.24 15.17 16.75
N PRO A 148 -3.93 15.41 18.04
CA PRO A 148 -3.60 14.34 18.98
C PRO A 148 -4.72 13.29 19.12
N HIS A 149 -5.97 13.73 19.31
CA HIS A 149 -7.11 12.82 19.43
C HIS A 149 -7.42 12.10 18.10
N ILE A 150 -7.30 12.78 16.96
CA ILE A 150 -7.44 12.16 15.63
C ILE A 150 -6.41 11.04 15.44
N ARG A 151 -5.15 11.27 15.80
CA ARG A 151 -4.06 10.28 15.75
C ARG A 151 -4.30 9.11 16.70
N GLU A 152 -4.74 9.39 17.93
CA GLU A 152 -5.10 8.36 18.93
C GLU A 152 -6.20 7.43 18.43
N VAL A 153 -7.28 7.99 17.87
CA VAL A 153 -8.39 7.22 17.29
C VAL A 153 -7.94 6.41 16.07
N LEU A 154 -7.16 6.98 15.16
CA LEU A 154 -6.60 6.23 14.03
C LEU A 154 -5.71 5.06 14.49
N LYS A 155 -4.91 5.28 15.55
CA LYS A 155 -4.07 4.24 16.15
C LYS A 155 -4.88 3.14 16.84
N LYS A 156 -5.96 3.49 17.56
CA LYS A 156 -6.92 2.55 18.18
C LYS A 156 -7.50 1.57 17.16
N HIS A 157 -7.83 2.05 15.97
CA HIS A 157 -8.38 1.24 14.87
C HIS A 157 -7.30 0.62 13.95
N HIS A 158 -6.02 0.74 14.28
CA HIS A 158 -4.89 0.36 13.43
C HIS A 158 -4.95 0.97 12.00
N ALA A 159 -5.69 2.06 11.82
CA ALA A 159 -5.99 2.66 10.53
C ALA A 159 -4.87 3.59 10.05
N LYS A 160 -4.60 3.57 8.74
CA LYS A 160 -3.74 4.55 8.05
C LYS A 160 -4.59 5.37 7.08
N THR A 161 -4.11 6.57 6.79
CA THR A 161 -4.85 7.62 6.08
C THR A 161 -3.85 8.66 5.54
N THR A 162 -4.32 9.60 4.71
CA THR A 162 -3.47 10.62 4.12
C THR A 162 -3.74 12.00 4.70
N PHE A 163 -2.69 12.67 5.18
CA PHE A 163 -2.73 14.07 5.58
C PHE A 163 -2.15 14.94 4.45
N PHE A 164 -2.96 15.86 3.94
CA PHE A 164 -2.54 16.87 2.97
C PHE A 164 -2.16 18.14 3.72
N LEU A 165 -0.87 18.48 3.73
CA LEU A 165 -0.30 19.53 4.56
C LEU A 165 -0.13 20.82 3.75
N ASP A 166 -0.66 21.93 4.26
CA ASP A 166 -0.31 23.26 3.77
C ASP A 166 1.14 23.59 4.16
N GLY A 167 1.92 24.14 3.24
CA GLY A 167 3.34 24.42 3.45
C GLY A 167 3.64 25.47 4.53
N SER A 168 2.77 26.48 4.69
CA SER A 168 2.92 27.50 5.72
C SER A 168 2.59 26.97 7.12
N TRP A 169 1.66 26.02 7.21
CA TRP A 169 1.41 25.22 8.41
C TRP A 169 2.59 24.29 8.69
N LEU A 170 3.03 23.49 7.71
CA LEU A 170 4.11 22.51 7.85
C LEU A 170 5.39 23.18 8.34
N LYS A 171 5.77 24.32 7.76
CA LYS A 171 6.95 25.10 8.18
C LYS A 171 6.98 25.42 9.69
N LYS A 172 5.82 25.55 10.34
CA LYS A 172 5.69 25.87 11.77
C LYS A 172 5.51 24.62 12.65
N ASN A 173 5.20 23.47 12.06
CA ASN A 173 4.72 22.27 12.75
C ASN A 173 5.51 21.01 12.34
N ILE A 174 6.80 21.17 12.04
CA ILE A 174 7.65 20.09 11.51
C ILE A 174 7.66 18.85 12.42
N ASP A 175 7.77 19.02 13.74
CA ASP A 175 7.86 17.86 14.64
C ASP A 175 6.53 17.13 14.77
N LEU A 176 5.39 17.84 14.76
CA LEU A 176 4.06 17.23 14.68
C LEU A 176 3.86 16.48 13.34
N ALA A 177 4.43 16.97 12.23
CA ALA A 177 4.41 16.24 10.96
C ALA A 177 5.33 15.00 10.98
N LYS A 178 6.49 15.05 11.66
CA LYS A 178 7.36 13.87 11.87
C LYS A 178 6.64 12.79 12.65
N ASP A 179 5.93 13.14 13.72
CA ASP A 179 5.14 12.20 14.50
C ASP A 179 4.09 11.47 13.62
N ILE A 180 3.33 12.23 12.82
CA ILE A 180 2.30 11.68 11.92
C ILE A 180 2.95 10.72 10.89
N ALA A 181 4.13 11.06 10.37
CA ALA A 181 4.90 10.18 9.49
C ALA A 181 5.42 8.92 10.21
N ALA A 182 5.91 9.06 11.45
CA ALA A 182 6.42 7.96 12.26
C ALA A 182 5.30 6.98 12.68
N GLU A 183 4.07 7.46 12.79
CA GLU A 183 2.87 6.63 12.94
C GLU A 183 2.47 5.90 11.64
N GLY A 184 3.18 6.11 10.53
CA GLY A 184 2.97 5.43 9.25
C GLY A 184 1.81 5.98 8.41
N HIS A 185 1.37 7.22 8.68
CA HIS A 185 0.39 7.89 7.83
C HIS A 185 1.06 8.45 6.55
N GLU A 186 0.31 8.52 5.45
CA GLU A 186 0.81 9.16 4.23
C GLU A 186 0.76 10.69 4.40
N LEU A 187 1.84 11.36 4.03
CA LEU A 187 1.90 12.82 3.97
C LEU A 187 1.96 13.30 2.52
N SER A 188 1.19 14.34 2.19
CA SER A 188 1.15 14.91 0.84
C SER A 188 0.87 16.41 0.83
N ASN A 189 0.82 16.98 -0.37
CA ASN A 189 0.90 18.41 -0.62
C ASN A 189 -0.49 19.07 -0.68
N HIS A 190 -0.69 20.16 0.06
CA HIS A 190 -1.90 21.00 0.03
C HIS A 190 -1.61 22.47 -0.35
N ALA A 191 -0.71 22.68 -1.33
CA ALA A 191 -0.13 23.98 -1.67
C ALA A 191 0.66 24.60 -0.48
N TYR A 192 1.14 25.84 -0.62
CA TYR A 192 1.98 26.48 0.40
C TYR A 192 1.23 27.51 1.25
N SER A 193 0.26 28.23 0.67
CA SER A 193 -0.44 29.33 1.36
C SER A 193 -1.96 29.32 1.15
N HIS A 194 -2.54 28.13 0.97
CA HIS A 194 -3.98 27.90 0.82
C HIS A 194 -4.71 28.85 -0.16
N LYS A 195 -4.08 29.18 -1.30
CA LYS A 195 -4.68 30.00 -2.36
C LYS A 195 -5.57 29.17 -3.29
N ASN A 196 -6.59 29.80 -3.85
CA ASN A 196 -7.39 29.27 -4.95
C ASN A 196 -6.51 29.07 -6.19
N MET A 197 -6.22 27.83 -6.57
CA MET A 197 -5.22 27.50 -7.59
C MET A 197 -5.67 27.91 -9.00
N SER A 198 -6.98 27.90 -9.27
CA SER A 198 -7.56 28.32 -10.55
C SER A 198 -7.34 29.80 -10.88
N GLN A 199 -7.00 30.60 -9.86
CA GLN A 199 -6.80 32.06 -9.96
C GLN A 199 -5.32 32.45 -10.05
N LEU A 200 -4.41 31.48 -10.04
CA LEU A 200 -2.96 31.70 -10.08
C LEU A 200 -2.43 31.62 -11.51
N ASP A 201 -1.40 32.43 -11.81
CA ASP A 201 -0.59 32.16 -12.99
C ASP A 201 0.20 30.85 -12.82
N ARG A 202 0.59 30.24 -13.95
CA ARG A 202 1.32 28.97 -13.97
C ARG A 202 2.59 28.97 -13.09
N ALA A 203 3.32 30.08 -13.04
CA ALA A 203 4.53 30.17 -12.23
C ALA A 203 4.21 30.33 -10.73
N GLN A 204 3.11 30.99 -10.37
CA GLN A 204 2.58 31.03 -9.01
C GLN A 204 2.13 29.64 -8.56
N ALA A 205 1.34 28.93 -9.35
CA ALA A 205 0.87 27.58 -9.05
C ALA A 205 2.04 26.58 -8.86
N ILE A 206 3.05 26.60 -9.73
CA ILE A 206 4.28 25.82 -9.57
C ILE A 206 4.97 26.16 -8.23
N ARG A 207 5.09 27.44 -7.86
CA ARG A 207 5.72 27.86 -6.60
C ARG A 207 4.93 27.41 -5.36
N GLU A 208 3.60 27.46 -5.39
CA GLU A 208 2.75 26.99 -4.29
C GLU A 208 2.92 25.49 -4.05
N ILE A 209 2.99 24.67 -5.11
CA ILE A 209 3.19 23.22 -4.98
C ILE A 209 4.63 22.91 -4.55
N THR A 210 5.63 23.31 -5.35
CA THR A 210 7.04 22.91 -5.16
C THR A 210 7.64 23.36 -3.84
N ARG A 211 7.20 24.49 -3.27
CA ARG A 211 7.68 24.97 -1.97
C ARG A 211 7.23 24.08 -0.81
N THR A 212 6.08 23.43 -0.93
CA THR A 212 5.60 22.43 0.04
C THR A 212 6.31 21.09 -0.17
N GLU A 213 6.57 20.67 -1.42
CA GLU A 213 7.40 19.48 -1.70
C GLU A 213 8.81 19.61 -1.10
N GLN A 214 9.43 20.79 -1.22
CA GLN A 214 10.73 21.07 -0.61
C GLN A 214 10.71 20.85 0.91
N LEU A 215 9.64 21.24 1.62
CA LEU A 215 9.52 21.02 3.06
C LEU A 215 9.33 19.53 3.39
N LEU A 216 8.47 18.82 2.66
CA LEU A 216 8.24 17.38 2.82
C LEU A 216 9.54 16.58 2.62
N VAL A 217 10.30 16.88 1.57
CA VAL A 217 11.58 16.21 1.29
C VAL A 217 12.64 16.56 2.34
N SER A 218 12.87 17.86 2.61
CA SER A 218 14.02 18.28 3.43
C SER A 218 13.86 18.02 4.93
N ASN A 219 12.63 17.96 5.45
CA ASN A 219 12.39 17.82 6.90
C ASN A 219 11.83 16.45 7.30
N LEU A 220 11.16 15.75 6.38
CA LEU A 220 10.46 14.49 6.65
C LEU A 220 10.95 13.33 5.78
N ASN A 221 11.86 13.57 4.82
CA ASN A 221 12.27 12.61 3.80
C ASN A 221 11.10 12.03 2.96
N VAL A 222 9.99 12.78 2.87
CA VAL A 222 8.79 12.36 2.12
C VAL A 222 8.89 12.88 0.69
N ARG A 223 8.85 11.96 -0.28
CA ARG A 223 8.60 12.26 -1.70
C ARG A 223 7.13 11.99 -2.00
N ASN A 224 6.29 13.01 -1.91
CA ASN A 224 4.86 12.92 -2.19
C ASN A 224 4.59 12.58 -3.67
N THR A 225 3.47 11.92 -3.95
CA THR A 225 2.99 11.67 -5.33
C THR A 225 1.56 12.18 -5.56
N LEU A 226 0.99 12.87 -4.57
CA LEU A 226 -0.36 13.38 -4.54
C LEU A 226 -0.34 14.88 -4.22
N PHE A 227 -1.34 15.59 -4.74
CA PHE A 227 -1.61 17.00 -4.46
C PHE A 227 -3.12 17.18 -4.31
N ALA A 228 -3.58 17.74 -3.19
CA ALA A 228 -4.95 18.19 -3.04
C ALA A 228 -5.00 19.71 -3.20
N PRO A 229 -5.78 20.28 -4.12
CA PRO A 229 -5.90 21.73 -4.25
C PRO A 229 -6.66 22.33 -3.04
N PRO A 230 -6.20 23.46 -2.47
CA PRO A 230 -6.93 24.22 -1.46
C PRO A 230 -8.38 24.49 -1.87
N SER A 231 -9.32 24.36 -0.92
CA SER A 231 -10.76 24.52 -1.14
C SER A 231 -11.39 23.59 -2.20
N GLY A 232 -10.64 22.66 -2.81
CA GLY A 232 -11.05 21.99 -4.04
C GLY A 232 -11.06 22.90 -5.28
N ASP A 233 -10.43 24.08 -5.20
CA ASP A 233 -10.38 25.04 -6.30
C ASP A 233 -9.25 24.70 -7.26
N PHE A 234 -9.60 24.32 -8.48
CA PHE A 234 -8.65 23.98 -9.54
C PHE A 234 -9.23 24.26 -10.93
N ASP A 235 -8.34 24.39 -11.90
CA ASP A 235 -8.64 24.36 -13.32
C ASP A 235 -7.80 23.27 -14.02
N MET A 236 -7.95 23.11 -15.33
CA MET A 236 -7.15 22.11 -16.06
C MET A 236 -5.66 22.46 -16.14
N GLU A 237 -5.26 23.72 -15.99
CA GLU A 237 -3.84 24.09 -15.91
C GLU A 237 -3.23 23.64 -14.58
N THR A 238 -3.94 23.81 -13.46
CA THR A 238 -3.58 23.26 -12.14
C THR A 238 -3.31 21.75 -12.22
N VAL A 239 -4.17 20.99 -12.91
CA VAL A 239 -4.03 19.52 -13.07
C VAL A 239 -2.82 19.16 -13.95
N LYS A 240 -2.55 19.93 -15.02
CA LYS A 240 -1.35 19.73 -15.86
C LYS A 240 -0.07 20.00 -15.07
N ILE A 241 0.00 21.12 -14.36
CA ILE A 241 1.15 21.49 -13.52
C ILE A 241 1.44 20.39 -12.50
N ALA A 242 0.41 19.90 -11.80
CA ALA A 242 0.57 18.78 -10.87
C ALA A 242 1.16 17.54 -11.56
N LYS A 243 0.63 17.15 -12.74
CA LYS A 243 1.15 16.01 -13.51
C LYS A 243 2.61 16.19 -13.94
N GLU A 244 2.99 17.38 -14.38
CA GLU A 244 4.37 17.70 -14.78
C GLU A 244 5.35 17.61 -13.60
N LEU A 245 4.88 17.94 -12.39
CA LEU A 245 5.59 17.72 -11.12
C LEU A 245 5.51 16.25 -10.63
N ASN A 246 4.99 15.32 -11.45
CA ASN A 246 4.76 13.90 -11.14
C ASN A 246 3.72 13.63 -10.03
N LEU A 247 2.87 14.62 -9.73
CA LEU A 247 1.80 14.52 -8.75
C LEU A 247 0.45 14.19 -9.41
N LYS A 248 -0.40 13.49 -8.66
CA LYS A 248 -1.81 13.26 -9.02
C LYS A 248 -2.66 14.27 -8.29
N THR A 249 -3.55 14.97 -8.99
CA THR A 249 -4.52 15.89 -8.38
C THR A 249 -5.66 15.09 -7.75
N ILE A 250 -5.77 15.12 -6.43
CA ILE A 250 -6.75 14.36 -5.66
C ILE A 250 -7.83 15.28 -5.11
N LEU A 251 -9.08 14.93 -5.39
CA LEU A 251 -10.29 15.49 -4.85
C LEU A 251 -11.06 14.38 -4.09
N TRP A 252 -12.19 14.71 -3.50
CA TRP A 252 -13.00 13.78 -2.69
C TRP A 252 -14.25 13.29 -3.42
N THR A 253 -14.81 12.18 -2.93
CA THR A 253 -16.13 11.66 -3.32
C THR A 253 -17.22 12.10 -2.34
N LEU A 254 -16.86 12.29 -1.06
CA LEU A 254 -17.78 12.58 0.04
C LEU A 254 -17.17 13.64 0.95
N ASP A 255 -17.92 14.72 1.23
CA ASP A 255 -17.49 15.80 2.12
C ASP A 255 -18.17 15.70 3.48
N THR A 256 -17.38 15.66 4.56
CA THR A 256 -17.90 15.78 5.93
C THR A 256 -18.59 17.13 6.17
N VAL A 257 -18.16 18.20 5.48
CA VAL A 257 -18.58 19.61 5.69
C VAL A 257 -18.34 20.05 7.15
N ASP A 258 -17.30 19.49 7.76
CA ASP A 258 -16.96 19.62 9.17
C ASP A 258 -16.50 21.03 9.56
N TRP A 259 -15.94 21.77 8.61
CA TRP A 259 -15.60 23.19 8.71
C TRP A 259 -16.80 24.10 9.02
N ARG A 260 -18.04 23.64 8.83
CA ARG A 260 -19.27 24.33 9.28
C ARG A 260 -19.66 24.00 10.73
N ASN A 261 -18.83 23.25 11.46
CA ASN A 261 -19.07 22.78 12.82
C ASN A 261 -20.45 22.07 13.02
N PRO A 262 -20.81 21.08 12.18
CA PRO A 262 -22.00 20.26 12.39
C PRO A 262 -21.86 19.39 13.64
N THR A 263 -22.94 18.77 14.12
CA THR A 263 -22.85 17.80 15.21
C THR A 263 -22.08 16.55 14.75
N PRO A 264 -21.28 15.90 15.63
CA PRO A 264 -20.57 14.67 15.28
C PRO A 264 -21.50 13.59 14.69
N GLN A 265 -22.68 13.39 15.29
CA GLN A 265 -23.67 12.43 14.79
C GLN A 265 -24.14 12.73 13.36
N SER A 266 -24.24 14.01 12.97
CA SER A 266 -24.63 14.38 11.60
C SER A 266 -23.54 13.98 10.59
N ILE A 267 -22.26 14.07 10.97
CA ILE A 267 -21.16 13.56 10.14
C ILE A 267 -21.24 12.03 10.05
N VAL A 268 -21.40 11.33 11.17
CA VAL A 268 -21.51 9.86 11.20
C VAL A 268 -22.68 9.36 10.32
N GLN A 269 -23.87 9.93 10.48
CA GLN A 269 -25.05 9.59 9.67
C GLN A 269 -24.80 9.85 8.17
N LYS A 270 -24.08 10.92 7.83
CA LYS A 270 -23.69 11.19 6.44
C LYS A 270 -22.77 10.09 5.89
N ILE A 271 -21.76 9.65 6.65
CA ILE A 271 -20.90 8.53 6.27
C ILE A 271 -21.73 7.26 6.14
N GLU A 272 -22.54 6.91 7.13
CA GLU A 272 -23.35 5.68 7.15
C GLU A 272 -24.30 5.58 5.94
N ASN A 273 -24.94 6.68 5.56
CA ASN A 273 -25.90 6.67 4.45
C ASN A 273 -25.24 6.65 3.07
N ASN A 274 -23.99 7.11 2.93
CA ASN A 274 -23.40 7.41 1.62
C ASN A 274 -22.11 6.63 1.28
N ILE A 275 -21.40 6.07 2.26
CA ILE A 275 -20.08 5.47 2.03
C ILE A 275 -20.15 4.20 1.16
N LYS A 276 -19.25 4.11 0.18
CA LYS A 276 -19.14 3.00 -0.78
C LYS A 276 -17.67 2.68 -1.10
N PRO A 277 -17.37 1.51 -1.67
CA PRO A 277 -16.01 1.15 -2.08
C PRO A 277 -15.34 2.22 -2.98
N GLY A 278 -14.06 2.46 -2.73
CA GLY A 278 -13.23 3.44 -3.44
C GLY A 278 -13.49 4.90 -3.06
N TYR A 279 -14.27 5.20 -2.04
CA TYR A 279 -14.54 6.60 -1.65
C TYR A 279 -13.33 7.28 -1.01
N LEU A 280 -13.15 8.55 -1.36
CA LEU A 280 -12.24 9.49 -0.71
C LEU A 280 -13.10 10.50 0.09
N ILE A 281 -12.83 10.63 1.39
CA ILE A 281 -13.65 11.38 2.33
C ILE A 281 -12.89 12.64 2.76
N LEU A 282 -13.37 13.84 2.42
CA LEU A 282 -12.73 15.09 2.87
C LEU A 282 -13.03 15.34 4.36
N MET A 283 -11.97 15.62 5.13
CA MET A 283 -12.01 15.93 6.55
C MET A 283 -10.97 16.99 6.91
N HIS A 284 -11.21 17.76 7.96
CA HIS A 284 -10.25 18.69 8.55
C HIS A 284 -10.04 18.36 10.04
N PRO A 285 -8.95 18.82 10.67
CA PRO A 285 -8.80 18.76 12.11
C PRO A 285 -9.75 19.76 12.79
N THR A 286 -11.02 19.36 12.94
CA THR A 286 -12.08 20.11 13.63
C THR A 286 -12.56 19.38 14.88
N LYS A 287 -13.24 20.10 15.78
CA LYS A 287 -13.96 19.50 16.90
C LYS A 287 -14.95 18.44 16.43
N SER A 288 -15.78 18.76 15.44
CA SER A 288 -16.81 17.86 14.91
C SER A 288 -16.23 16.57 14.35
N SER A 289 -15.20 16.65 13.50
CA SER A 289 -14.53 15.48 12.92
C SER A 289 -13.79 14.66 13.97
N SER A 290 -13.04 15.33 14.85
CA SER A 290 -12.30 14.66 15.92
C SER A 290 -13.23 13.86 16.84
N GLN A 291 -14.40 14.40 17.17
CA GLN A 291 -15.42 13.70 17.97
C GLN A 291 -16.19 12.62 17.18
N ALA A 292 -16.35 12.76 15.86
CA ALA A 292 -17.05 11.79 15.02
C ALA A 292 -16.18 10.59 14.60
N LEU A 293 -14.85 10.74 14.59
CA LEU A 293 -13.95 9.82 13.89
C LEU A 293 -14.04 8.36 14.36
N ASP A 294 -14.17 8.12 15.67
CA ASP A 294 -14.23 6.77 16.24
C ASP A 294 -15.45 5.98 15.71
N GLU A 295 -16.61 6.63 15.67
CA GLU A 295 -17.86 6.06 15.15
C GLU A 295 -17.85 6.00 13.61
N MET A 296 -17.26 6.98 12.92
CA MET A 296 -17.08 6.94 11.47
C MET A 296 -16.25 5.72 11.02
N ILE A 297 -15.14 5.41 11.71
CA ILE A 297 -14.34 4.22 11.41
C ILE A 297 -15.15 2.95 11.69
N THR A 298 -15.80 2.87 12.85
CA THR A 298 -16.67 1.74 13.22
C THR A 298 -17.78 1.48 12.18
N VAL A 299 -18.37 2.54 11.60
CA VAL A 299 -19.36 2.44 10.51
C VAL A 299 -18.75 1.90 9.21
N ILE A 300 -17.53 2.31 8.86
CA ILE A 300 -16.80 1.84 7.67
C ILE A 300 -16.51 0.34 7.80
N GLU A 301 -15.98 -0.09 8.95
CA GLU A 301 -15.68 -1.49 9.24
C GLU A 301 -16.93 -2.37 9.27
N ARG A 302 -18.02 -1.89 9.91
CA ARG A 302 -19.33 -2.57 9.93
C ARG A 302 -19.91 -2.81 8.53
N LYS A 303 -19.54 -1.98 7.55
CA LYS A 303 -19.94 -2.14 6.13
C LYS A 303 -18.99 -3.04 5.32
N GLY A 304 -18.02 -3.69 5.96
CA GLY A 304 -17.02 -4.55 5.29
C GLY A 304 -16.01 -3.77 4.45
N LEU A 305 -15.89 -2.46 4.69
CA LEU A 305 -14.89 -1.60 4.06
C LEU A 305 -13.68 -1.47 4.98
N ARG A 306 -12.49 -1.29 4.41
CA ARG A 306 -11.26 -1.03 5.16
C ARG A 306 -10.77 0.40 4.91
N LEU A 307 -10.12 0.98 5.90
CA LEU A 307 -9.37 2.23 5.73
C LEU A 307 -7.96 1.96 5.21
N GLY A 308 -7.48 2.90 4.40
CA GLY A 308 -6.09 3.02 4.01
C GLY A 308 -5.77 4.44 3.58
N THR A 309 -4.56 4.64 3.11
CA THR A 309 -4.10 5.88 2.47
C THR A 309 -4.78 6.09 1.11
N VAL A 310 -4.78 7.32 0.62
CA VAL A 310 -5.25 7.68 -0.73
C VAL A 310 -4.46 6.89 -1.78
N SER A 311 -3.12 6.79 -1.65
CA SER A 311 -2.30 5.97 -2.55
C SER A 311 -2.75 4.51 -2.58
N GLU A 312 -3.12 3.91 -1.45
CA GLU A 312 -3.69 2.56 -1.43
C GLU A 312 -5.08 2.50 -2.08
N VAL A 313 -5.96 3.48 -1.88
CA VAL A 313 -7.30 3.52 -2.50
C VAL A 313 -7.22 3.66 -4.02
N ILE A 314 -6.27 4.43 -4.54
CA ILE A 314 -6.11 4.65 -5.99
C ILE A 314 -5.14 3.66 -6.67
N SER A 315 -4.44 2.83 -5.90
CA SER A 315 -3.61 1.74 -6.42
C SER A 315 -4.44 0.66 -7.11
N GLU A 316 -3.87 0.03 -8.12
CA GLU A 316 -4.51 -1.08 -8.86
C GLU A 316 -4.48 -2.39 -8.06
N SER A 317 -3.52 -2.57 -7.13
CA SER A 317 -3.39 -3.79 -6.35
C SER A 317 -4.64 -4.10 -5.52
N ARG A 318 -4.95 -5.40 -5.36
CA ARG A 318 -6.06 -5.87 -4.54
C ARG A 318 -5.83 -5.48 -3.09
N VAL A 319 -6.92 -5.30 -2.35
CA VAL A 319 -6.85 -5.25 -0.88
C VAL A 319 -6.44 -6.64 -0.40
N PRO A 320 -5.38 -6.81 0.41
CA PRO A 320 -4.99 -8.14 0.89
C PRO A 320 -6.11 -8.79 1.69
N ASN A 321 -6.53 -9.99 1.27
CA ASN A 321 -7.45 -10.82 2.05
C ASN A 321 -6.80 -11.21 3.38
N GLN A 322 -7.60 -11.32 4.45
CA GLN A 322 -7.08 -11.76 5.76
C GLN A 322 -6.47 -13.18 5.71
N GLU A 323 -6.93 -14.05 4.80
CA GLU A 323 -6.33 -15.37 4.55
C GLU A 323 -4.95 -15.27 3.87
N ALA A 324 -4.76 -14.33 2.94
CA ALA A 324 -3.47 -14.14 2.28
C ALA A 324 -2.38 -13.68 3.26
N LEU A 325 -2.76 -12.84 4.23
CA LEU A 325 -1.87 -12.37 5.30
C LEU A 325 -1.48 -13.48 6.29
N LYS A 326 -2.34 -14.47 6.53
CA LYS A 326 -2.00 -15.65 7.37
C LYS A 326 -1.01 -16.59 6.69
N ASN A 327 -1.09 -16.71 5.36
CA ASN A 327 -0.23 -17.61 4.60
C ASN A 327 1.12 -16.98 4.27
N SER A 328 1.22 -15.65 4.11
CA SER A 328 2.51 -14.97 3.92
C SER A 328 3.42 -15.05 5.15
N SER A 329 2.84 -15.00 6.36
CA SER A 329 3.58 -15.13 7.62
C SER A 329 4.11 -16.54 7.92
N GLN A 330 3.75 -17.55 7.12
CA GLN A 330 4.26 -18.93 7.24
C GLN A 330 5.37 -19.26 6.22
N ILE A 331 5.82 -18.27 5.44
CA ILE A 331 6.85 -18.43 4.41
C ILE A 331 8.14 -17.67 4.79
N GLU A 332 8.11 -16.87 5.86
CA GLU A 332 9.23 -16.06 6.36
C GLU A 332 9.79 -16.56 7.73
N GLU A 333 9.39 -17.75 8.19
CA GLU A 333 10.01 -18.51 9.29
C GLU A 333 10.71 -19.79 8.78
#